data_AF-A0A949JWZ1-F1
#
_entry.id   AF-A0A949JWZ1-F1
#
_cell.length_a   1.000
_cell.length_b   1.000
_cell.length_c   1.000
_cell.angle_alpha   90.00
_cell.angle_beta   90.00
_cell.angle_gamma   90.00
#
_symmetry.space_group_name_H-M   'P 1'
#
loop_
_entity.id
_entity.type
_entity.pdbx_description
1 polymer ?
#
loop_
_entity_poly.entity_id
_entity_poly.type
_entity_poly.pdbx_seq_one_letter_code
_entity_poly.pdbx_strand_id
1 'polypeptide(L)'
;MGDVEIAALCDLNEERLHAIADEYGVPDRYTSYEEMFAKAGLTAVSVCTPNKLHAEVSVKALEAGLHVLCEKPLASAADLAQQISDARDKHDRIFMMGYQRRYGLPAQHLKDRIDRGDFGEIYFARCWWVRRSGIPGMGGWFTNRKLSGGGVLQDTIPKFEDVSEFELETSHFVECTRAGKQPVSTAEQGKMAVDLIERIYREGESNL
;
A
#
# COMPACT_ATOMS: atom_id res chain seq x y z
N MET A 1 9.05 11.73 11.37
CA MET A 1 8.18 12.46 10.41
C MET A 1 7.95 13.91 10.84
N GLY A 2 8.99 14.76 10.88
CA GLY A 2 8.85 16.15 11.35
C GLY A 2 8.25 17.15 10.34
N ASP A 3 8.07 16.73 9.08
CA ASP A 3 7.79 17.64 7.96
C ASP A 3 6.56 17.21 7.12
N VAL A 4 5.62 16.46 7.71
CA VAL A 4 4.38 16.03 7.04
C VAL A 4 3.21 16.39 7.93
N GLU A 5 2.21 17.02 7.34
CA GLU A 5 0.97 17.40 8.01
C GLU A 5 -0.22 16.74 7.31
N ILE A 6 -1.14 16.18 8.10
CA ILE A 6 -2.43 15.71 7.57
C ILE A 6 -3.33 16.94 7.43
N ALA A 7 -3.28 17.57 6.26
CA ALA A 7 -3.99 18.82 6.02
C ALA A 7 -5.52 18.64 5.90
N ALA A 8 -5.98 17.51 5.37
CA ALA A 8 -7.41 17.25 5.15
C ALA A 8 -7.75 15.75 5.20
N LEU A 9 -9.01 15.45 5.52
CA LEU A 9 -9.58 14.11 5.44
C LEU A 9 -10.81 14.09 4.53
N CYS A 10 -11.02 12.97 3.84
CA CYS A 10 -12.20 12.73 3.02
C CYS A 10 -12.79 11.34 3.28
N ASP A 11 -14.07 11.27 3.65
CA ASP A 11 -14.84 10.02 3.74
C ASP A 11 -16.32 10.32 3.43
N LEU A 12 -17.02 9.39 2.79
CA LEU A 12 -18.46 9.51 2.53
C LEU A 12 -19.29 9.32 3.81
N ASN A 13 -18.73 8.63 4.81
CA ASN A 13 -19.35 8.48 6.11
C ASN A 13 -18.94 9.64 7.01
N GLU A 14 -19.84 10.62 7.16
CA GLU A 14 -19.61 11.81 7.99
C GLU A 14 -19.31 11.47 9.45
N GLU A 15 -20.00 10.49 10.04
CA GLU A 15 -19.73 10.09 11.44
C GLU A 15 -18.28 9.62 11.62
N ARG A 16 -17.80 8.77 10.70
CA ARG A 16 -16.41 8.29 10.69
C ARG A 16 -15.43 9.42 10.41
N LEU A 17 -15.74 10.27 9.43
CA LEU A 17 -14.94 11.44 9.07
C LEU A 17 -14.73 12.33 10.29
N HIS A 18 -15.81 12.67 10.98
CA HIS A 18 -15.74 13.53 12.16
C HIS A 18 -14.97 12.86 13.30
N ALA A 19 -15.23 11.59 13.59
CA ALA A 19 -14.53 10.86 14.65
C ALA A 19 -13.01 10.83 14.44
N ILE A 20 -12.56 10.47 13.24
CA ILE A 20 -11.12 10.41 12.92
C ILE A 20 -10.52 11.82 12.85
N ALA A 21 -11.21 12.78 12.24
CA ALA A 21 -10.74 14.15 12.18
C ALA A 21 -10.56 14.77 13.58
N ASP A 22 -11.47 14.49 14.51
CA ASP A 22 -11.36 14.94 15.89
C ASP A 22 -10.22 14.23 16.64
N GLU A 23 -10.05 12.91 16.44
CA GLU A 23 -8.97 12.12 17.03
C GLU A 23 -7.58 12.63 16.65
N TYR A 24 -7.39 12.98 15.36
CA TYR A 24 -6.10 13.42 14.82
C TYR A 24 -5.97 14.95 14.67
N GLY A 25 -6.99 15.71 15.08
CA GLY A 25 -6.96 17.18 15.05
C GLY A 25 -6.96 17.80 13.66
N VAL A 26 -7.62 17.17 12.68
CA VAL A 26 -7.69 17.64 11.29
C VAL A 26 -8.97 18.50 11.09
N PRO A 27 -8.84 19.81 10.86
CA PRO A 27 -10.01 20.69 10.74
C PRO A 27 -10.73 20.54 9.39
N ASP A 28 -9.98 20.36 8.31
CA ASP A 28 -10.54 20.32 6.96
C ASP A 28 -11.08 18.93 6.62
N ARG A 29 -12.39 18.87 6.41
CA ARG A 29 -13.17 17.64 6.25
C ARG A 29 -14.00 17.74 4.98
N TYR A 30 -13.95 16.70 4.16
CA TYR A 30 -14.65 16.66 2.88
C TYR A 30 -15.42 15.36 2.72
N THR A 31 -16.57 15.43 2.03
CA THR A 31 -17.33 14.25 1.59
C THR A 31 -17.21 14.02 0.07
N SER A 32 -16.51 14.92 -0.64
CA SER A 32 -16.12 14.78 -2.04
C SER A 32 -14.60 14.94 -2.16
N TYR A 33 -13.96 13.97 -2.80
CA TYR A 33 -12.53 14.01 -3.02
C TYR A 33 -12.15 15.09 -4.05
N GLU A 34 -13.02 15.38 -5.01
CA GLU A 34 -12.83 16.45 -6.00
C GLU A 34 -12.83 17.82 -5.34
N GLU A 35 -13.76 18.06 -4.40
CA GLU A 35 -13.78 19.29 -3.62
C GLU A 35 -12.52 19.41 -2.76
N MET A 36 -12.10 18.32 -2.10
CA MET A 36 -10.87 18.28 -1.32
C MET A 36 -9.65 18.64 -2.19
N PHE A 37 -9.49 18.02 -3.36
CA PHE A 37 -8.36 18.29 -4.26
C PHE A 37 -8.32 19.74 -4.73
N ALA A 38 -9.49 20.36 -4.94
CA ALA A 38 -9.58 21.74 -5.42
C ALA A 38 -9.33 22.79 -4.31
N LYS A 39 -9.72 22.50 -3.06
CA LYS A 39 -9.78 23.51 -1.98
C LYS A 39 -8.70 23.38 -0.92
N ALA A 40 -8.25 22.15 -0.63
CA ALA A 40 -7.41 21.89 0.54
C ALA A 40 -5.92 22.24 0.35
N GLY A 41 -5.50 22.75 -0.81
CA GLY A 41 -4.11 23.18 -1.04
C GLY A 41 -3.09 22.06 -0.87
N LEU A 42 -3.46 20.83 -1.21
CA LEU A 42 -2.66 19.63 -0.94
C LEU A 42 -1.43 19.55 -1.84
N THR A 43 -0.37 18.91 -1.33
CA THR A 43 0.80 18.50 -2.13
C THR A 43 0.66 17.06 -2.62
N ALA A 44 0.06 16.19 -1.80
CA ALA A 44 -0.08 14.77 -2.06
C ALA A 44 -1.34 14.20 -1.40
N VAL A 45 -1.78 13.03 -1.85
CA VAL A 45 -2.93 12.30 -1.29
C VAL A 45 -2.59 10.84 -1.03
N SER A 46 -3.16 10.29 0.05
CA SER A 46 -3.14 8.85 0.35
C SER A 46 -4.51 8.26 0.01
N VAL A 47 -4.58 7.47 -1.06
CA VAL A 47 -5.82 6.84 -1.55
C VAL A 47 -6.01 5.49 -0.87
N CYS A 48 -6.90 5.46 0.11
CA CYS A 48 -7.25 4.27 0.91
C CYS A 48 -8.73 3.87 0.72
N THR A 49 -9.27 4.09 -0.48
CA THR A 49 -10.68 3.85 -0.82
C THR A 49 -10.92 2.37 -1.17
N PRO A 50 -12.17 1.92 -1.42
CA PRO A 50 -12.39 0.58 -1.97
C PRO A 50 -11.68 0.38 -3.32
N ASN A 51 -11.14 -0.83 -3.58
CA ASN A 51 -10.32 -1.17 -4.74
C ASN A 51 -10.84 -0.66 -6.10
N LYS A 52 -12.17 -0.68 -6.32
CA LYS A 52 -12.80 -0.23 -7.57
C LYS A 52 -12.62 1.26 -7.86
N LEU A 53 -12.33 2.06 -6.83
CA LEU A 53 -12.17 3.51 -6.91
C LEU A 53 -10.71 3.95 -6.98
N HIS A 54 -9.75 3.05 -6.77
CA HIS A 54 -8.33 3.40 -6.75
C HIS A 54 -7.89 4.10 -8.04
N ALA A 55 -8.25 3.55 -9.20
CA ALA A 55 -7.87 4.12 -10.49
C ALA A 55 -8.50 5.49 -10.73
N GLU A 56 -9.82 5.60 -10.55
CA GLU A 56 -10.55 6.86 -10.73
C GLU A 56 -10.00 7.98 -9.85
N VAL A 57 -9.90 7.72 -8.53
CA VAL A 57 -9.43 8.72 -7.56
C VAL A 57 -7.96 9.08 -7.79
N SER A 58 -7.11 8.09 -8.10
CA SER A 58 -5.69 8.35 -8.38
C SER A 58 -5.49 9.17 -9.64
N VAL A 59 -6.20 8.85 -10.73
CA VAL A 59 -6.13 9.63 -11.97
C VAL A 59 -6.60 11.06 -11.71
N LYS A 60 -7.73 11.24 -11.01
CA LYS A 60 -8.24 12.58 -10.66
C LYS A 60 -7.27 13.39 -9.80
N ALA A 61 -6.59 12.74 -8.86
CA ALA A 61 -5.57 13.39 -8.04
C ALA A 61 -4.34 13.81 -8.88
N LEU A 62 -3.86 12.93 -9.75
CA LEU A 62 -2.75 13.23 -10.66
C LEU A 62 -3.11 14.37 -11.65
N GLU A 63 -4.33 14.36 -12.19
CA GLU A 63 -4.88 15.43 -13.04
C GLU A 63 -4.96 16.77 -12.30
N ALA A 64 -5.26 16.75 -11.00
CA ALA A 64 -5.23 17.92 -10.12
C ALA A 64 -3.80 18.38 -9.75
N GLY A 65 -2.77 17.69 -10.24
CA GLY A 65 -1.37 18.01 -9.97
C GLY A 65 -0.89 17.58 -8.59
N LEU A 66 -1.52 16.57 -7.99
CA LEU A 66 -1.14 16.01 -6.69
C LEU A 66 -0.25 14.78 -6.86
N HIS A 67 0.68 14.57 -5.92
CA HIS A 67 1.34 13.28 -5.80
C HIS A 67 0.40 12.25 -5.15
N VAL A 68 0.53 10.97 -5.49
CA VAL A 68 -0.39 9.92 -5.05
C VAL A 68 0.36 8.77 -4.39
N LEU A 69 -0.03 8.43 -3.16
CA LEU A 69 0.22 7.14 -2.52
C LEU A 69 -1.08 6.34 -2.54
N CYS A 70 -1.14 5.21 -3.24
CA CYS A 70 -2.37 4.43 -3.40
C CYS A 70 -2.24 3.04 -2.78
N GLU A 71 -3.18 2.66 -1.93
CA GLU A 71 -3.23 1.31 -1.35
C GLU A 71 -3.38 0.21 -2.41
N LYS A 72 -2.98 -1.01 -2.04
CA LYS A 72 -3.09 -2.18 -2.91
C LYS A 72 -4.48 -2.84 -2.82
N PRO A 73 -4.98 -3.46 -3.91
CA PRO A 73 -4.38 -3.61 -5.24
C PRO A 73 -4.45 -2.32 -6.08
N LEU A 74 -3.57 -2.15 -7.06
CA LEU A 74 -3.51 -0.93 -7.90
C LEU A 74 -4.86 -0.57 -8.54
N ALA A 75 -5.49 -1.55 -9.17
CA ALA A 75 -6.76 -1.41 -9.86
C ALA A 75 -7.44 -2.78 -9.97
N SER A 76 -8.71 -2.78 -10.37
CA SER A 76 -9.46 -4.01 -10.63
C SER A 76 -9.17 -4.64 -11.99
N ALA A 77 -8.51 -3.92 -12.90
CA ALA A 77 -8.18 -4.38 -14.24
C ALA A 77 -6.89 -3.72 -14.77
N ALA A 78 -6.21 -4.39 -15.70
CA ALA A 78 -4.93 -3.96 -16.24
C ALA A 78 -4.98 -2.65 -17.05
N ASP A 79 -6.09 -2.41 -17.75
CA ASP A 79 -6.36 -1.18 -18.49
C ASP A 79 -6.52 0.03 -17.55
N LEU A 80 -7.22 -0.15 -16.43
CA LEU A 80 -7.35 0.86 -15.38
C LEU A 80 -6.00 1.15 -14.71
N ALA A 81 -5.17 0.13 -14.49
CA ALA A 81 -3.80 0.30 -14.02
C ALA A 81 -2.92 1.10 -15.01
N GLN A 82 -3.14 0.91 -16.32
CA GLN A 82 -2.45 1.68 -17.35
C GLN A 82 -2.84 3.16 -17.32
N GLN A 83 -4.13 3.47 -17.13
CA GLN A 83 -4.61 4.86 -17.05
C GLN A 83 -3.92 5.67 -15.94
N ILE A 84 -3.61 5.02 -14.81
CA ILE A 84 -2.85 5.65 -13.70
C ILE A 84 -1.42 6.00 -14.15
N SER A 85 -0.77 5.09 -14.87
CA SER A 85 0.60 5.30 -15.37
C SER A 85 0.63 6.44 -16.40
N ASP A 86 -0.34 6.44 -17.32
CA ASP A 86 -0.48 7.48 -18.34
C ASP A 86 -0.75 8.85 -17.71
N ALA A 87 -1.63 8.92 -16.70
CA ALA A 87 -1.90 10.15 -15.96
C ALA A 87 -0.66 10.65 -15.21
N ARG A 88 0.09 9.75 -14.56
CA ARG A 88 1.33 10.08 -13.86
C ARG A 88 2.34 10.72 -14.81
N ASP A 89 2.57 10.10 -15.96
CA ASP A 89 3.56 10.57 -16.94
C ASP A 89 3.12 11.88 -17.60
N LYS A 90 1.83 12.01 -17.90
CA LYS A 90 1.25 13.22 -18.49
C LYS A 90 1.33 14.43 -17.56
N HIS A 91 1.11 14.23 -16.27
CA HIS A 91 1.05 15.31 -15.28
C HIS A 91 2.36 15.53 -14.52
N ASP A 92 3.39 14.72 -14.81
CA ASP A 92 4.71 14.77 -14.17
C ASP A 92 4.60 14.76 -12.64
N ARG A 93 3.90 13.75 -12.11
CA ARG A 93 3.69 13.56 -10.68
C ARG A 93 4.22 12.23 -10.20
N ILE A 94 4.44 12.14 -8.90
CA ILE A 94 4.87 10.90 -8.25
C ILE A 94 3.62 10.07 -7.95
N PHE A 95 3.64 8.83 -8.41
CA PHE A 95 2.69 7.80 -7.99
C PHE A 95 3.45 6.66 -7.32
N MET A 96 3.02 6.28 -6.11
CA MET A 96 3.56 5.17 -5.35
C MET A 96 2.45 4.23 -4.89
N MET A 97 2.72 2.92 -4.95
CA MET A 97 1.83 1.91 -4.39
C MET A 97 2.15 1.60 -2.92
N GLY A 98 1.09 1.41 -2.14
CA GLY A 98 1.11 0.89 -0.78
C GLY A 98 1.49 -0.60 -0.76
N TYR A 99 2.79 -0.90 -0.76
CA TYR A 99 3.34 -2.23 -0.58
C TYR A 99 4.29 -2.23 0.63
N GLN A 100 3.74 -1.95 1.81
CA GLN A 100 4.49 -1.68 3.04
C GLN A 100 5.51 -2.77 3.39
N ARG A 101 5.17 -4.03 3.10
CA ARG A 101 6.08 -5.18 3.35
C ARG A 101 7.41 -5.11 2.61
N ARG A 102 7.50 -4.32 1.53
CA ARG A 102 8.77 -4.11 0.82
C ARG A 102 9.76 -3.30 1.65
N TYR A 103 9.28 -2.49 2.58
CA TYR A 103 10.11 -1.66 3.45
C TYR A 103 10.56 -2.39 4.72
N GLY A 104 9.98 -3.55 5.02
CA GLY A 104 10.42 -4.40 6.11
C GLY A 104 11.84 -4.94 5.90
N LEU A 105 12.60 -5.07 6.99
CA LEU A 105 13.99 -5.55 6.99
C LEU A 105 14.19 -6.86 6.18
N PRO A 106 13.32 -7.88 6.26
CA PRO A 106 13.52 -9.11 5.49
C PRO A 106 13.48 -8.88 3.97
N ALA A 107 12.58 -8.03 3.49
CA ALA A 107 12.45 -7.74 2.07
C ALA A 107 13.64 -6.92 1.55
N GLN A 108 14.05 -5.90 2.31
CA GLN A 108 15.21 -5.08 2.00
C GLN A 108 16.50 -5.92 1.97
N HIS A 109 16.72 -6.77 2.96
CA HIS A 109 17.88 -7.64 3.03
C HIS A 109 17.93 -8.64 1.86
N LEU A 110 16.79 -9.27 1.53
CA LEU A 110 16.71 -10.18 0.41
C LEU A 110 17.04 -9.46 -0.92
N LYS A 111 16.48 -8.26 -1.13
CA LYS A 111 16.73 -7.48 -2.34
C LYS A 111 18.19 -7.08 -2.47
N ASP A 112 18.83 -6.64 -1.39
CA ASP A 112 20.26 -6.28 -1.36
C ASP A 112 21.16 -7.48 -1.70
N ARG A 113 20.84 -8.69 -1.22
CA ARG A 113 21.56 -9.91 -1.61
C ARG A 113 21.35 -10.29 -3.07
N ILE A 114 20.14 -10.11 -3.60
CA ILE A 114 19.84 -10.31 -5.02
C ILE A 114 20.67 -9.35 -5.88
N ASP A 115 20.70 -8.07 -5.53
CA ASP A 115 21.39 -7.03 -6.31
C ASP A 115 22.91 -7.18 -6.30
N ARG A 116 23.47 -7.72 -5.20
CA ARG A 116 24.89 -8.09 -5.12
C ARG A 116 25.26 -9.32 -5.93
N GLY A 117 24.27 -10.06 -6.46
CA GLY A 117 24.50 -11.29 -7.21
C GLY A 117 24.82 -12.49 -6.33
N ASP A 118 24.52 -12.45 -5.02
CA ASP A 118 24.81 -13.54 -4.07
C ASP A 118 24.19 -14.89 -4.49
N PHE A 119 23.14 -14.86 -5.31
CA PHE A 119 22.38 -16.03 -5.76
C PHE A 119 22.68 -16.44 -7.21
N GLY A 120 23.53 -15.71 -7.93
CA GLY A 120 23.74 -15.91 -9.36
C GLY A 120 22.46 -15.67 -10.18
N GLU A 121 22.24 -16.47 -11.23
CA GLU A 121 21.04 -16.39 -12.05
C GLU A 121 19.84 -17.04 -11.34
N ILE A 122 18.86 -16.23 -10.96
CA ILE A 122 17.63 -16.69 -10.33
C ILE A 122 16.69 -17.22 -11.42
N TYR A 123 16.61 -18.54 -11.55
CA TYR A 123 15.73 -19.20 -12.52
C TYR A 123 14.39 -19.66 -11.93
N PHE A 124 14.24 -19.65 -10.60
CA PHE A 124 13.02 -20.11 -9.93
C PHE A 124 12.82 -19.44 -8.56
N ALA A 125 11.58 -18.99 -8.31
CA ALA A 125 11.14 -18.50 -7.00
C ALA A 125 9.78 -19.11 -6.66
N ARG A 126 9.58 -19.41 -5.38
CA ARG A 126 8.36 -20.05 -4.88
C ARG A 126 7.92 -19.37 -3.58
N CYS A 127 6.74 -18.73 -3.62
CA CYS A 127 6.17 -18.03 -2.47
C CYS A 127 4.79 -18.61 -2.12
N TRP A 128 4.52 -18.80 -0.82
CA TRP A 128 3.25 -19.33 -0.33
C TRP A 128 2.86 -18.50 0.88
N TRP A 129 1.65 -17.97 0.83
CA TRP A 129 1.05 -17.34 2.00
C TRP A 129 -0.18 -18.16 2.39
N VAL A 130 -0.03 -18.99 3.42
CA VAL A 130 -1.12 -19.84 3.90
C VAL A 130 -1.56 -19.35 5.28
N ARG A 131 -2.83 -19.01 5.39
CA ARG A 131 -3.54 -18.89 6.67
C ARG A 131 -4.63 -19.96 6.67
N ARG A 132 -4.50 -21.00 7.50
CA ARG A 132 -5.45 -22.14 7.50
C ARG A 132 -5.90 -22.61 8.89
N SER A 133 -4.99 -22.82 9.85
CA SER A 133 -5.17 -23.16 11.28
C SER A 133 -3.76 -23.46 11.87
N GLY A 134 -3.57 -23.70 13.18
CA GLY A 134 -2.21 -24.02 13.73
C GLY A 134 -1.94 -23.85 15.23
N ILE A 135 -2.97 -23.85 16.08
CA ILE A 135 -2.81 -23.76 17.54
C ILE A 135 -2.87 -25.18 18.17
N PRO A 136 -2.15 -25.49 19.27
CA PRO A 136 -2.20 -26.76 20.04
C PRO A 136 -3.59 -27.20 20.56
N GLY A 137 -4.65 -26.47 20.21
CA GLY A 137 -6.05 -26.72 20.58
C GLY A 137 -6.78 -25.43 20.97
N MET A 138 -8.07 -25.34 20.64
CA MET A 138 -8.95 -24.26 21.12
C MET A 138 -9.24 -24.44 22.62
N GLY A 139 -9.00 -23.41 23.43
CA GLY A 139 -9.24 -23.43 24.88
C GLY A 139 -8.06 -23.93 25.74
N GLY A 140 -6.95 -24.33 25.11
CA GLY A 140 -5.71 -24.73 25.80
C GLY A 140 -4.79 -23.56 26.16
N TRP A 141 -3.62 -23.88 26.73
CA TRP A 141 -2.64 -22.87 27.18
C TRP A 141 -2.21 -21.90 26.08
N PHE A 142 -2.11 -22.38 24.83
CA PHE A 142 -1.67 -21.59 23.67
C PHE A 142 -2.71 -20.57 23.16
N THR A 143 -3.99 -20.79 23.46
CA THR A 143 -5.07 -19.82 23.17
C THR A 143 -5.46 -18.98 24.39
N ASN A 144 -4.80 -19.18 25.52
CA ASN A 144 -5.09 -18.48 26.76
C ASN A 144 -4.05 -17.37 26.98
N ARG A 145 -4.47 -16.11 26.85
CA ARG A 145 -3.60 -14.93 26.94
C ARG A 145 -2.77 -14.86 28.23
N LYS A 146 -3.31 -15.32 29.37
CA LYS A 146 -2.57 -15.32 30.66
C LYS A 146 -1.43 -16.35 30.69
N LEU A 147 -1.46 -17.36 29.82
CA LEU A 147 -0.52 -18.48 29.78
C LEU A 147 0.44 -18.41 28.57
N SER A 148 -0.04 -18.04 27.38
CA SER A 148 0.78 -17.98 26.15
C SER A 148 1.49 -16.64 25.94
N GLY A 149 1.08 -15.58 26.65
CA GLY A 149 1.58 -14.22 26.45
C GLY A 149 1.07 -13.53 25.16
N GLY A 150 0.76 -14.30 24.10
CA GLY A 150 0.21 -13.82 22.82
C GLY A 150 -0.17 -14.95 21.84
N GLY A 151 -0.57 -14.58 20.62
CA GLY A 151 -1.01 -15.52 19.56
C GLY A 151 0.04 -15.72 18.45
N VAL A 152 -0.42 -16.01 17.22
CA VAL A 152 0.45 -16.35 16.07
C VAL A 152 1.58 -15.36 15.79
N LEU A 153 1.38 -14.07 16.10
CA LEU A 153 2.39 -13.02 15.91
C LEU A 153 3.57 -13.17 16.88
N GLN A 154 3.33 -13.64 18.11
CA GLN A 154 4.37 -13.87 19.11
C GLN A 154 5.10 -15.21 18.90
N ASP A 155 4.44 -16.15 18.22
CA ASP A 155 4.91 -17.52 17.98
C ASP A 155 5.76 -17.67 16.71
N THR A 156 5.43 -16.95 15.63
CA THR A 156 6.01 -17.21 14.29
C THR A 156 6.89 -16.11 13.72
N ILE A 157 6.93 -14.93 14.34
CA ILE A 157 7.71 -13.80 13.81
C ILE A 157 9.11 -13.80 14.46
N PRO A 158 10.20 -13.89 13.67
CA PRO A 158 11.53 -13.59 14.19
C PRO A 158 11.51 -12.15 14.71
N LYS A 159 11.91 -11.95 15.96
CA LYS A 159 11.96 -10.61 16.56
C LYS A 159 13.10 -9.82 15.91
N PHE A 160 12.76 -9.01 14.92
CA PHE A 160 13.58 -7.89 14.49
C PHE A 160 13.26 -6.67 15.36
N GLU A 161 14.07 -5.62 15.31
CA GLU A 161 13.63 -4.33 15.84
C GLU A 161 12.28 -3.97 15.19
N ASP A 162 11.32 -3.50 16.00
CA ASP A 162 10.01 -3.06 15.53
C ASP A 162 10.23 -1.80 14.66
N VAL A 163 10.41 -2.02 13.36
CA VAL A 163 10.35 -0.97 12.35
C VAL A 163 8.91 -0.89 11.84
N SER A 164 8.32 0.29 11.89
CA SER A 164 7.01 0.51 11.29
C SER A 164 7.16 0.51 9.77
N GLU A 165 6.77 -0.59 9.12
CA GLU A 165 6.75 -0.72 7.65
C GLU A 165 5.96 0.42 6.99
N PHE A 166 4.87 0.87 7.65
CA PHE A 166 4.06 2.00 7.20
C PHE A 166 4.79 3.35 7.34
N GLU A 167 5.55 3.55 8.41
CA GLU A 167 6.35 4.76 8.59
C GLU A 167 7.47 4.82 7.55
N LEU A 168 8.15 3.70 7.30
CA LEU A 168 9.19 3.61 6.27
C LEU A 168 8.62 3.84 4.87
N GLU A 169 7.45 3.26 4.58
CA GLU A 169 6.74 3.49 3.33
C GLU A 169 6.39 4.97 3.13
N THR A 170 5.75 5.57 4.13
CA THR A 170 5.34 6.98 4.07
C THR A 170 6.55 7.89 3.96
N SER A 171 7.64 7.59 4.69
CA SER A 171 8.89 8.35 4.63
C SER A 171 9.53 8.26 3.23
N HIS A 172 9.55 7.08 2.61
CA HIS A 172 10.04 6.89 1.25
C HIS A 172 9.20 7.68 0.24
N PHE A 173 7.87 7.67 0.38
CA PHE A 173 6.99 8.46 -0.47
C PHE A 173 7.30 9.96 -0.38
N VAL A 174 7.44 10.49 0.84
CA VAL A 174 7.77 11.90 1.09
C VAL A 174 9.14 12.27 0.51
N GLU A 175 10.12 11.37 0.58
CA GLU A 175 11.41 11.59 -0.06
C GLU A 175 11.27 11.66 -1.59
N CYS A 176 10.46 10.77 -2.19
CA CYS A 176 10.21 10.76 -3.63
C CYS A 176 9.56 12.07 -4.11
N THR A 177 8.57 12.59 -3.40
CA THR A 177 7.90 13.84 -3.77
C THR A 177 8.83 15.04 -3.70
N ARG A 178 9.76 15.07 -2.73
CA ARG A 178 10.72 16.17 -2.55
C ARG A 178 11.88 16.13 -3.53
N ALA A 179 12.46 14.95 -3.70
CA ALA A 179 13.71 14.77 -4.45
C ALA A 179 13.48 14.35 -5.91
N GLY A 180 12.22 14.17 -6.33
CA GLY A 180 11.90 13.64 -7.67
C GLY A 180 12.42 12.22 -7.86
N LYS A 181 12.58 11.45 -6.78
CA LYS A 181 13.09 10.07 -6.84
C LYS A 181 11.98 9.12 -7.30
N GLN A 182 12.37 8.09 -8.03
CA GLN A 182 11.44 7.01 -8.40
C GLN A 182 11.05 6.19 -7.17
N PRO A 183 9.75 5.93 -6.93
CA PRO A 183 9.31 5.06 -5.85
C PRO A 183 9.80 3.61 -6.00
N VAL A 184 10.05 2.92 -4.87
CA VAL A 184 10.35 1.48 -4.86
C VAL A 184 9.17 0.65 -5.37
N SER A 185 7.95 1.15 -5.16
CA SER A 185 6.69 0.53 -5.54
C SER A 185 6.01 1.36 -6.64
N THR A 186 6.34 1.09 -7.90
CA THR A 186 5.85 1.88 -9.04
C THR A 186 4.48 1.39 -9.55
N ALA A 187 3.81 2.21 -10.37
CA ALA A 187 2.57 1.82 -11.05
C ALA A 187 2.78 0.60 -11.96
N GLU A 188 3.92 0.50 -12.66
CA GLU A 188 4.26 -0.61 -13.56
C GLU A 188 4.33 -1.93 -12.80
N GLN A 189 4.91 -1.94 -11.60
CA GLN A 189 4.99 -3.13 -10.78
C GLN A 189 3.61 -3.59 -10.29
N GLY A 190 2.71 -2.65 -9.97
CA GLY A 190 1.34 -3.01 -9.66
C GLY A 190 0.55 -3.49 -10.86
N LYS A 191 0.75 -2.87 -12.04
CA LYS A 191 0.15 -3.34 -13.29
C LYS A 191 0.60 -4.77 -13.59
N MET A 192 1.91 -5.06 -13.45
CA MET A 192 2.44 -6.41 -13.60
C MET A 192 1.75 -7.42 -12.66
N ALA A 193 1.47 -7.02 -11.41
CA ALA A 193 0.73 -7.86 -10.48
C ALA A 193 -0.73 -8.09 -10.92
N VAL A 194 -1.41 -7.05 -11.41
CA VAL A 194 -2.78 -7.16 -11.96
C VAL A 194 -2.81 -8.04 -13.20
N ASP A 195 -1.89 -7.83 -14.15
CA ASP A 195 -1.73 -8.64 -15.37
C ASP A 195 -1.54 -10.12 -15.05
N LEU A 196 -0.69 -10.43 -14.06
CA LEU A 196 -0.46 -11.82 -13.61
C LEU A 196 -1.74 -12.44 -13.03
N ILE A 197 -2.46 -11.68 -12.19
CA ILE A 197 -3.71 -12.13 -11.57
C ILE A 197 -4.77 -12.40 -12.64
N GLU A 198 -4.96 -11.48 -13.60
CA GLU A 198 -5.92 -11.66 -14.69
C GLU A 198 -5.60 -12.89 -15.54
N ARG A 199 -4.32 -13.12 -15.85
CA ARG A 199 -3.89 -14.32 -16.61
C ARG A 199 -4.21 -15.60 -15.85
N ILE A 200 -3.93 -15.65 -14.54
CA ILE A 200 -4.27 -16.80 -13.69
C ILE A 200 -5.77 -17.09 -13.73
N TYR A 201 -6.61 -16.06 -13.60
CA TYR A 201 -8.07 -16.24 -13.64
C TYR A 201 -8.55 -16.70 -15.03
N ARG A 202 -8.05 -16.09 -16.11
CA ARG A 202 -8.41 -16.45 -17.48
C ARG A 202 -8.02 -17.89 -17.82
N GLU A 203 -6.83 -18.32 -17.42
CA GLU A 203 -6.37 -19.70 -17.60
C GLU A 203 -7.20 -20.68 -16.74
N GLY A 204 -7.55 -20.28 -15.51
CA GLY A 204 -8.43 -21.06 -14.64
C GLY A 204 -9.83 -21.28 -15.23
N GLU A 205 -10.42 -20.24 -15.83
CA GLU A 205 -11.74 -20.32 -16.48
C GLU A 205 -11.71 -21.14 -17.79
N SER A 206 -10.62 -21.08 -18.55
CA SER A 206 -10.46 -21.87 -19.78
C SER A 206 -10.28 -23.38 -19.55
N ASN A 207 -10.01 -23.78 -18.31
CA ASN A 207 -9.80 -25.18 -17.90
C ASN A 207 -11.01 -25.77 -17.15
N LEU A 208 -12.15 -25.07 -17.12
CA LEU A 208 -13.45 -25.50 -16.57
C LEU A 208 -14.46 -25.76 -17.70
#